data_AF-A0A2D6ZB80-F1
#
_entry.id   AF-A0A2D6ZB80-F1
#
_cell.length_a   1.000
_cell.length_b   1.000
_cell.length_c   1.000
_cell.angle_alpha   90.00
_cell.angle_beta   90.00
_cell.angle_gamma   90.00
#
_symmetry.space_group_name_H-M   'P 1'
#
loop_
_entity.id
_entity.type
_entity.pdbx_description
1 polymer ?
#
loop_
_entity_poly.entity_id
_entity_poly.type
_entity_poly.pdbx_seq_one_letter_code
_entity_poly.pdbx_strand_id
1 'polypeptide(L)'
;NVAEPNGRSGGSGGGSSGMGTSAGNSTASSGGAHVSGALGNAGGVGTNDSSRGGGGGGAGSVGAAPSGNNGGHGGSGVANAYRTGSNVTYAGGGGGGKTSMGVGQTGGNGGSGGGGYGTGYVNGSGSSQNGSANTGGGGGGSGGQSTGGNGGSGIVVIRYQV
;
A
#
# COMPACT_ATOMS: atom_id res chain seq x y z
N ASN A 1 -1.47 -22.12 -15.75
CA ASN A 1 -0.95 -21.86 -14.39
C ASN A 1 -0.21 -20.54 -14.39
N VAL A 2 -0.94 -19.44 -14.18
CA VAL A 2 -0.37 -18.10 -14.06
C VAL A 2 -0.54 -17.71 -12.59
N ALA A 3 0.58 -17.46 -11.91
CA ALA A 3 0.57 -17.00 -10.53
C ALA A 3 -0.12 -15.62 -10.46
N GLU A 4 -1.01 -15.43 -9.47
CA GLU A 4 -1.60 -14.14 -9.12
C GLU A 4 -0.46 -13.11 -8.90
N PRO A 5 -0.48 -11.93 -9.56
CA PRO A 5 0.62 -10.98 -9.43
C PRO A 5 0.65 -10.39 -8.01
N ASN A 6 1.68 -10.76 -7.26
CA ASN A 6 2.01 -10.13 -5.98
C ASN A 6 2.12 -8.60 -6.14
N GLY A 7 1.68 -7.85 -5.11
CA GLY A 7 1.82 -6.39 -5.07
C GLY A 7 3.28 -5.98 -5.31
N ARG A 8 3.52 -5.17 -6.35
CA ARG A 8 4.88 -4.76 -6.75
C ARG A 8 5.53 -3.92 -5.66
N SER A 9 6.78 -4.25 -5.33
CA SER A 9 7.59 -3.56 -4.33
C SER A 9 7.83 -2.09 -4.73
N GLY A 10 7.20 -1.17 -4.00
CA GLY A 10 7.66 0.21 -3.87
C GLY A 10 8.59 0.35 -2.65
N GLY A 11 9.15 1.54 -2.41
CA GLY A 11 9.93 1.80 -1.20
C GLY A 11 9.16 1.54 0.10
N SER A 12 7.82 1.56 0.03
CA SER A 12 6.85 1.14 1.04
C SER A 12 6.54 -0.37 0.94
N GLY A 13 6.69 -1.11 2.05
CA GLY A 13 6.44 -2.55 2.11
C GLY A 13 5.02 -2.92 1.65
N GLY A 14 4.89 -4.01 0.88
CA GLY A 14 3.59 -4.46 0.37
C GLY A 14 2.68 -5.03 1.48
N GLY A 15 1.37 -4.77 1.38
CA GLY A 15 0.35 -5.42 2.21
C GLY A 15 0.04 -6.84 1.72
N SER A 16 -0.40 -7.73 2.61
CA SER A 16 -0.75 -9.11 2.25
C SER A 16 -2.15 -9.21 1.62
N SER A 17 -2.30 -10.08 0.61
CA SER A 17 -3.61 -10.45 0.03
C SER A 17 -4.42 -11.35 0.99
N GLY A 18 -5.75 -11.35 0.83
CA GLY A 18 -6.68 -12.06 1.72
C GLY A 18 -7.29 -13.35 1.15
N MET A 19 -6.76 -13.92 0.06
CA MET A 19 -7.31 -15.15 -0.54
C MET A 19 -6.23 -16.21 -0.77
N GLY A 20 -6.36 -17.34 -0.09
CA GLY A 20 -5.58 -18.56 -0.33
C GLY A 20 -6.00 -19.67 0.63
N THR A 21 -6.83 -20.59 0.15
CA THR A 21 -7.11 -21.87 0.80
C THR A 21 -5.80 -22.62 1.03
N SER A 22 -5.48 -22.86 2.29
CA SER A 22 -4.32 -23.61 2.80
C SER A 22 -2.97 -22.87 2.77
N ALA A 23 -2.41 -22.73 3.98
CA ALA A 23 -1.06 -22.32 4.34
C ALA A 23 -0.72 -20.81 4.27
N GLY A 24 -0.70 -20.19 5.45
CA GLY A 24 0.27 -19.13 5.76
C GLY A 24 -0.33 -17.77 6.10
N ASN A 25 -0.22 -17.40 7.39
CA ASN A 25 -0.17 -16.01 7.83
C ASN A 25 0.75 -15.23 6.88
N SER A 26 0.20 -14.42 5.98
CA SER A 26 0.96 -13.75 4.94
C SER A 26 1.78 -12.64 5.60
N THR A 27 3.05 -12.95 5.87
CA THR A 27 3.97 -12.07 6.60
C THR A 27 4.17 -10.76 5.84
N ALA A 28 4.06 -9.64 6.56
CA ALA A 28 4.31 -8.31 6.02
C ALA A 28 5.69 -8.20 5.36
N SER A 29 5.74 -7.84 4.08
CA SER A 29 7.02 -7.62 3.39
C SER A 29 7.53 -6.22 3.71
N SER A 30 8.74 -6.11 4.27
CA SER A 30 9.47 -4.84 4.34
C SER A 30 9.85 -4.37 2.94
N GLY A 31 9.85 -3.05 2.71
CA GLY A 31 10.30 -2.45 1.44
C GLY A 31 11.80 -2.72 1.18
N GLY A 32 12.19 -2.79 -0.10
CA GLY A 32 13.58 -3.07 -0.50
C GLY A 32 14.56 -2.00 -0.02
N ALA A 33 15.72 -2.44 0.49
CA ALA A 33 16.76 -1.57 1.04
C ALA A 33 17.52 -0.83 -0.06
N HIS A 34 17.21 0.45 -0.26
CA HIS A 34 17.97 1.31 -1.17
C HIS A 34 18.27 2.63 -0.44
N VAL A 35 19.55 2.80 -0.05
CA VAL A 35 20.13 3.96 0.66
C VAL A 35 19.87 3.99 2.17
N SER A 36 20.96 4.10 2.94
CA SER A 36 20.93 4.29 4.40
C SER A 36 20.02 5.46 4.76
N GLY A 37 18.88 5.18 5.41
CA GLY A 37 18.01 6.21 6.00
C GLY A 37 16.53 6.19 5.61
N ALA A 38 16.10 5.39 4.62
CA ALA A 38 14.67 5.24 4.30
C ALA A 38 14.30 3.76 4.05
N LEU A 39 13.92 3.07 5.11
CA LEU A 39 13.34 1.73 5.06
C LEU A 39 11.82 1.87 5.13
N GLY A 40 11.09 1.42 4.10
CA GLY A 40 9.65 1.29 4.22
C GLY A 40 9.30 0.33 5.35
N ASN A 41 8.37 0.74 6.21
CA ASN A 41 7.88 -0.10 7.28
C ASN A 41 7.13 -1.32 6.71
N ALA A 42 6.97 -2.32 7.58
CA ALA A 42 6.17 -3.49 7.27
C ALA A 42 4.71 -3.12 6.97
N GLY A 43 4.09 -3.82 6.02
CA GLY A 43 2.64 -3.79 5.84
C GLY A 43 1.87 -4.37 7.02
N GLY A 44 0.55 -4.19 6.99
CA GLY A 44 -0.39 -4.83 7.89
C GLY A 44 -0.65 -6.28 7.49
N VAL A 45 -0.88 -7.11 8.50
CA VAL A 45 -1.22 -8.53 8.32
C VAL A 45 -2.69 -8.63 7.91
N GLY A 46 -2.96 -9.39 6.85
CA GLY A 46 -4.31 -9.75 6.40
C GLY A 46 -4.95 -10.77 7.35
N THR A 47 -6.25 -11.00 7.20
CA THR A 47 -6.99 -11.94 8.06
C THR A 47 -7.38 -13.20 7.30
N ASN A 48 -7.18 -14.38 7.90
CA ASN A 48 -7.50 -15.67 7.28
C ASN A 48 -9.00 -15.87 7.00
N ASP A 49 -9.87 -15.22 7.79
CA ASP A 49 -11.33 -15.37 7.70
C ASP A 49 -12.01 -14.35 6.78
N SER A 50 -11.25 -13.46 6.17
CA SER A 50 -11.86 -12.33 5.48
C SER A 50 -10.94 -11.93 4.36
N SER A 51 -11.31 -12.28 3.13
CA SER A 51 -11.69 -11.37 2.04
C SER A 51 -11.11 -9.95 2.00
N ARG A 52 -10.08 -9.59 2.74
CA ARG A 52 -9.64 -8.24 3.12
C ARG A 52 -8.13 -8.29 3.32
N GLY A 53 -7.40 -7.48 2.58
CA GLY A 53 -5.95 -7.36 2.69
C GLY A 53 -5.55 -6.32 3.73
N GLY A 54 -4.39 -6.51 4.35
CA GLY A 54 -3.73 -5.48 5.15
C GLY A 54 -3.18 -4.37 4.25
N GLY A 55 -2.99 -3.17 4.81
CA GLY A 55 -2.39 -2.05 4.08
C GLY A 55 -0.87 -2.21 3.93
N GLY A 56 -0.26 -1.61 2.92
CA GLY A 56 1.19 -1.52 2.78
C GLY A 56 1.80 -0.55 3.80
N GLY A 57 3.03 -0.77 4.23
CA GLY A 57 3.72 0.11 5.19
C GLY A 57 4.37 1.30 4.51
N GLY A 58 4.28 2.49 5.08
CA GLY A 58 4.92 3.69 4.56
C GLY A 58 6.32 3.90 5.18
N ALA A 59 7.03 4.96 4.79
CA ALA A 59 8.32 5.29 5.40
C ALA A 59 8.21 5.76 6.87
N GLY A 60 7.06 6.29 7.27
CA GLY A 60 6.81 6.87 8.60
C GLY A 60 6.04 5.96 9.56
N SER A 61 5.26 5.01 9.07
CA SER A 61 4.60 4.00 9.92
C SER A 61 4.29 2.70 9.20
N VAL A 62 4.07 1.64 9.99
CA VAL A 62 3.57 0.34 9.50
C VAL A 62 2.16 0.48 8.91
N GLY A 63 1.82 -0.42 7.98
CA GLY A 63 0.46 -0.56 7.46
C GLY A 63 -0.46 -1.20 8.50
N ALA A 64 -1.74 -0.87 8.47
CA ALA A 64 -2.72 -1.43 9.39
C ALA A 64 -3.24 -2.78 8.89
N ALA A 65 -3.56 -3.67 9.83
CA ALA A 65 -4.40 -4.82 9.56
C ALA A 65 -5.82 -4.37 9.14
N PRO A 66 -6.60 -5.22 8.44
CA PRO A 66 -8.03 -4.97 8.23
C PRO A 66 -8.76 -4.67 9.54
N SER A 67 -9.75 -3.77 9.52
CA SER A 67 -10.58 -3.46 10.69
C SER A 67 -12.05 -3.46 10.32
N GLY A 68 -12.87 -4.12 11.15
CA GLY A 68 -14.27 -4.37 10.81
C GLY A 68 -14.39 -4.96 9.41
N ASN A 69 -15.20 -4.33 8.56
CA ASN A 69 -15.43 -4.77 7.18
C ASN A 69 -14.52 -4.09 6.13
N ASN A 70 -13.52 -3.33 6.56
CA ASN A 70 -12.66 -2.54 5.69
C ASN A 70 -11.29 -3.20 5.51
N GLY A 71 -10.69 -2.95 4.34
CA GLY A 71 -9.27 -3.26 4.13
C GLY A 71 -8.37 -2.42 5.04
N GLY A 72 -7.16 -2.91 5.29
CA GLY A 72 -6.20 -2.21 6.15
C GLY A 72 -5.69 -0.91 5.54
N HIS A 73 -5.55 0.15 6.33
CA HIS A 73 -4.99 1.42 5.87
C HIS A 73 -3.49 1.33 5.58
N GLY A 74 -3.02 2.04 4.57
CA GLY A 74 -1.60 2.19 4.29
C GLY A 74 -0.89 3.03 5.35
N GLY A 75 0.36 2.68 5.67
CA GLY A 75 1.20 3.42 6.62
C GLY A 75 1.61 4.79 6.08
N SER A 76 1.85 5.75 6.97
CA SER A 76 2.21 7.12 6.60
C SER A 76 3.59 7.22 5.98
N GLY A 77 3.77 8.20 5.10
CA GLY A 77 5.07 8.62 4.60
C GLY A 77 5.84 9.49 5.58
N VAL A 78 6.97 10.03 5.13
CA VAL A 78 7.82 10.98 5.88
C VAL A 78 7.80 12.34 5.21
N ALA A 79 7.68 13.39 6.02
CA ALA A 79 7.76 14.77 5.57
C ALA A 79 9.20 15.26 5.46
N ASN A 80 9.54 15.93 4.36
CA ASN A 80 10.77 16.71 4.25
C ASN A 80 10.54 17.97 3.40
N ALA A 81 11.41 18.97 3.59
CA ALA A 81 11.32 20.26 2.91
C ALA A 81 12.36 20.44 1.79
N TYR A 82 13.01 19.36 1.33
CA TYR A 82 14.22 19.48 0.51
C TYR A 82 13.97 20.05 -0.89
N ARG A 83 12.78 19.84 -1.46
CA ARG A 83 12.45 20.28 -2.82
C ARG A 83 11.86 21.69 -2.89
N THR A 84 11.02 22.07 -1.92
CA THR A 84 10.17 23.28 -2.01
C THR A 84 10.40 24.27 -0.89
N GLY A 85 11.23 23.94 0.11
CA GLY A 85 11.39 24.76 1.32
C GLY A 85 10.21 24.66 2.30
N SER A 86 9.18 23.86 2.00
CA SER A 86 8.08 23.53 2.90
C SER A 86 7.90 22.01 3.00
N ASN A 87 7.40 21.52 4.13
CA ASN A 87 7.24 20.07 4.35
C ASN A 87 6.26 19.46 3.34
N VAL A 88 6.76 18.55 2.51
CA VAL A 88 5.98 17.67 1.64
C VAL A 88 6.19 16.23 2.11
N THR A 89 5.12 15.45 2.17
CA THR A 89 5.17 14.04 2.61
C THR A 89 5.40 13.13 1.41
N TYR A 90 6.29 12.15 1.56
CA TYR A 90 6.68 11.19 0.53
C TYR A 90 6.64 9.76 1.07
N ALA A 91 6.55 8.78 0.17
CA ALA A 91 6.64 7.36 0.45
C ALA A 91 5.55 6.81 1.39
N GLY A 92 4.28 7.16 1.12
CA GLY A 92 3.13 6.55 1.77
C GLY A 92 2.88 5.11 1.32
N GLY A 93 2.31 4.27 2.19
CA GLY A 93 1.88 2.92 1.86
C GLY A 93 0.53 2.87 1.13
N GLY A 94 0.29 1.86 0.30
CA GLY A 94 -1.02 1.64 -0.33
C GLY A 94 -2.05 1.04 0.64
N GLY A 95 -3.34 1.30 0.43
CA GLY A 95 -4.40 0.68 1.23
C GLY A 95 -4.73 -0.74 0.78
N GLY A 96 -5.14 -1.61 1.70
CA GLY A 96 -5.51 -2.99 1.43
C GLY A 96 -6.85 -3.13 0.69
N GLY A 97 -6.92 -4.09 -0.23
CA GLY A 97 -8.13 -4.40 -1.00
C GLY A 97 -9.10 -5.32 -0.26
N LYS A 98 -10.25 -5.61 -0.87
CA LYS A 98 -11.18 -6.63 -0.38
C LYS A 98 -11.96 -7.35 -1.48
N THR A 99 -12.48 -8.53 -1.23
CA THR A 99 -13.04 -9.44 -2.24
C THR A 99 -14.57 -9.42 -2.28
N SER A 100 -15.25 -8.84 -1.29
CA SER A 100 -16.70 -8.68 -1.30
C SER A 100 -17.10 -7.36 -0.63
N MET A 101 -17.92 -6.54 -1.29
CA MET A 101 -18.52 -5.34 -0.68
C MET A 101 -20.00 -5.60 -0.36
N GLY A 102 -20.34 -5.66 0.93
CA GLY A 102 -21.68 -5.25 1.36
C GLY A 102 -21.79 -3.72 1.34
N VAL A 103 -23.02 -3.20 1.36
CA VAL A 103 -23.29 -1.76 1.45
C VAL A 103 -22.55 -1.17 2.66
N GLY A 104 -21.83 -0.06 2.45
CA GLY A 104 -21.09 0.65 3.49
C GLY A 104 -19.68 0.13 3.79
N GLN A 105 -19.16 -0.86 3.05
CA GLN A 105 -17.80 -1.37 3.24
C GLN A 105 -16.84 -0.75 2.21
N THR A 106 -15.64 -0.32 2.62
CA THR A 106 -14.61 0.24 1.71
C THR A 106 -13.34 -0.60 1.68
N GLY A 107 -12.43 -0.33 0.74
CA GLY A 107 -11.03 -0.75 0.92
C GLY A 107 -10.33 0.17 1.92
N GLY A 108 -9.07 -0.14 2.23
CA GLY A 108 -8.25 0.73 3.06
C GLY A 108 -7.84 2.00 2.30
N ASN A 109 -7.84 3.14 2.98
CA ASN A 109 -7.21 4.36 2.47
C ASN A 109 -5.69 4.15 2.31
N GLY A 110 -5.10 4.79 1.30
CA GLY A 110 -3.65 4.92 1.21
C GLY A 110 -3.09 5.86 2.28
N GLY A 111 -1.83 5.68 2.61
CA GLY A 111 -1.10 6.51 3.56
C GLY A 111 -0.72 7.88 2.99
N SER A 112 -0.50 8.84 3.88
CA SER A 112 0.01 10.16 3.52
C SER A 112 1.35 10.05 2.77
N GLY A 113 1.58 10.92 1.80
CA GLY A 113 2.71 10.78 0.87
C GLY A 113 2.40 9.94 -0.36
N GLY A 114 1.15 9.98 -0.80
CA GLY A 114 0.74 9.54 -2.13
C GLY A 114 0.36 8.07 -2.26
N GLY A 115 0.03 7.38 -1.15
CA GLY A 115 -0.50 6.01 -1.23
C GLY A 115 -1.87 5.97 -1.91
N GLY A 116 -2.09 5.00 -2.79
CA GLY A 116 -3.40 4.74 -3.41
C GLY A 116 -4.35 4.00 -2.47
N TYR A 117 -5.65 4.30 -2.53
CA TYR A 117 -6.66 3.52 -1.79
C TYR A 117 -6.90 2.14 -2.42
N GLY A 118 -7.13 1.15 -1.57
CA GLY A 118 -7.55 -0.19 -1.98
C GLY A 118 -9.04 -0.24 -2.36
N THR A 119 -9.42 -1.22 -3.17
CA THR A 119 -10.81 -1.41 -3.61
C THR A 119 -11.36 -2.78 -3.30
N GLY A 120 -12.69 -2.84 -3.28
CA GLY A 120 -13.44 -4.08 -3.21
C GLY A 120 -13.84 -4.59 -4.59
N TYR A 121 -14.04 -5.90 -4.74
CA TYR A 121 -14.75 -6.45 -5.90
C TYR A 121 -16.24 -6.09 -5.80
N VAL A 122 -16.72 -5.18 -6.66
CA VAL A 122 -18.15 -4.94 -6.89
C VAL A 122 -18.43 -5.23 -8.35
N ASN A 123 -18.95 -6.41 -8.66
CA ASN A 123 -19.49 -6.74 -9.97
C ASN A 123 -18.53 -6.34 -11.14
N GLY A 124 -17.23 -6.61 -10.97
CA GLY A 124 -16.20 -6.31 -11.97
C GLY A 124 -15.73 -4.85 -12.11
N SER A 125 -16.18 -3.90 -11.28
CA SER A 125 -15.98 -2.45 -11.50
C SER A 125 -15.01 -1.71 -10.55
N GLY A 126 -14.34 -2.40 -9.62
CA GLY A 126 -13.48 -1.74 -8.63
C GLY A 126 -12.00 -1.63 -9.03
N SER A 127 -11.60 -0.58 -9.75
CA SER A 127 -10.17 -0.32 -10.02
C SER A 127 -9.47 0.29 -8.80
N SER A 128 -8.45 -0.39 -8.27
CA SER A 128 -7.64 0.14 -7.18
C SER A 128 -6.83 1.35 -7.63
N GLN A 129 -6.58 2.30 -6.72
CA GLN A 129 -5.89 3.53 -7.09
C GLN A 129 -4.39 3.33 -7.17
N ASN A 130 -3.77 3.88 -8.21
CA ASN A 130 -2.32 4.01 -8.28
C ASN A 130 -1.81 4.96 -7.17
N GLY A 131 -0.56 4.76 -6.77
CA GLY A 131 0.17 5.75 -6.00
C GLY A 131 0.38 7.04 -6.81
N SER A 132 0.49 8.17 -6.12
CA SER A 132 0.66 9.48 -6.74
C SER A 132 2.07 9.63 -7.33
N ALA A 133 2.17 10.14 -8.55
CA ALA A 133 3.45 10.39 -9.20
C ALA A 133 4.31 11.38 -8.39
N ASN A 134 5.63 11.21 -8.46
CA ASN A 134 6.65 12.03 -7.76
C ASN A 134 6.60 11.97 -6.23
N THR A 135 5.86 11.01 -5.65
CA THR A 135 5.77 10.83 -4.20
C THR A 135 6.47 9.58 -3.69
N GLY A 136 6.71 8.60 -4.56
CA GLY A 136 7.19 7.26 -4.18
C GLY A 136 6.16 6.44 -3.40
N GLY A 137 4.87 6.83 -3.41
CA GLY A 137 3.80 6.14 -2.70
C GLY A 137 3.39 4.79 -3.32
N GLY A 138 2.92 3.86 -2.50
CA GLY A 138 2.45 2.54 -2.92
C GLY A 138 1.06 2.58 -3.56
N GLY A 139 0.78 1.66 -4.49
CA GLY A 139 -0.56 1.48 -5.07
C GLY A 139 -1.49 0.71 -4.14
N GLY A 140 -2.80 0.96 -4.25
CA GLY A 140 -3.81 0.27 -3.45
C GLY A 140 -4.04 -1.18 -3.91
N GLY A 141 -4.36 -2.06 -2.96
CA GLY A 141 -4.72 -3.45 -3.25
C GLY A 141 -6.16 -3.59 -3.74
N SER A 142 -6.40 -4.63 -4.53
CA SER A 142 -7.72 -5.10 -4.94
C SER A 142 -8.06 -6.41 -4.22
N GLY A 143 -9.32 -6.85 -4.30
CA GLY A 143 -9.65 -8.25 -4.05
C GLY A 143 -10.40 -8.86 -5.23
N GLY A 144 -10.48 -10.19 -5.24
CA GLY A 144 -11.04 -10.95 -6.36
C GLY A 144 -10.10 -10.92 -7.57
N GLN A 145 -10.67 -10.90 -8.77
CA GLN A 145 -9.93 -10.95 -10.05
C GLN A 145 -9.48 -9.57 -10.55
N SER A 146 -9.69 -8.51 -9.78
CA SER A 146 -9.28 -7.16 -10.15
C SER A 146 -7.79 -6.95 -9.89
N THR A 147 -7.11 -6.18 -10.74
CA THR A 147 -5.71 -5.81 -10.53
C THR A 147 -5.57 -4.67 -9.52
N GLY A 148 -4.59 -4.77 -8.64
CA GLY A 148 -4.20 -3.68 -7.75
C GLY A 148 -3.60 -2.49 -8.52
N GLY A 149 -3.51 -1.35 -7.84
CA GLY A 149 -2.91 -0.13 -8.36
C GLY A 149 -1.39 -0.24 -8.44
N ASN A 150 -0.80 0.48 -9.40
CA ASN A 150 0.65 0.62 -9.53
C ASN A 150 1.21 1.59 -8.47
N GLY A 151 2.46 1.40 -8.06
CA GLY A 151 3.19 2.40 -7.28
C GLY A 151 3.40 3.70 -8.05
N GLY A 152 3.45 4.81 -7.33
CA GLY A 152 3.81 6.11 -7.88
C GLY A 152 5.32 6.25 -8.05
N SER A 153 5.75 7.01 -9.06
CA SER A 153 7.17 7.35 -9.24
C SER A 153 7.71 8.12 -8.03
N GLY A 154 8.99 7.93 -7.71
CA GLY A 154 9.72 8.70 -6.71
C GLY A 154 10.44 9.92 -7.29
N ILE A 155 11.12 10.68 -6.43
CA ILE A 155 12.02 11.78 -6.82
C ILE A 155 13.37 11.65 -6.10
N VAL A 156 14.40 12.23 -6.69
CA VAL A 156 15.72 12.40 -6.07
C VAL A 156 15.99 13.89 -5.94
N VAL A 157 16.47 14.32 -4.76
CA VAL A 157 16.86 15.71 -4.50
C VAL A 157 18.32 15.74 -4.07
N ILE A 158 19.16 16.45 -4.83
CA ILE A 158 20.60 16.59 -4.55
C ILE A 158 20.84 17.97 -3.97
N ARG A 159 21.46 18.03 -2.79
CA ARG A 159 21.96 19.27 -2.17
C ARG A 159 23.47 19.15 -2.04
N TYR A 160 24.17 20.18 -2.47
CA TYR A 160 25.62 20.26 -2.39
C TYR A 160 26.02 21.63 -1.87
N GLN A 161 27.16 21.69 -1.19
CA GLN A 161 27.77 22.95 -0.79
C GLN A 161 28.42 23.60 -2.02
N VAL A 162 28.36 24.92 -2.09
CA VAL A 162 29.00 25.71 -3.15
C VAL A 162 30.37 26.17 -2.67
#